data_AF-A0A7Y5EZC4-F1
#
_entry.id   AF-A0A7Y5EZC4-F1
#
_cell.length_a   1.000
_cell.length_b   1.000
_cell.length_c   1.000
_cell.angle_alpha   90.00
_cell.angle_beta   90.00
_cell.angle_gamma   90.00
#
_symmetry.space_group_name_H-M   'P 1'
#
loop_
_entity.id
_entity.type
_entity.pdbx_description
1 polymer ?
#
loop_
_entity_poly.entity_id
_entity_poly.type
_entity_poly.pdbx_seq_one_letter_code
_entity_poly.pdbx_strand_id
1 'polypeptide(L)'
;MVPQSRTDAHKVFANLYRKSRSPEHQQKIDEILTRSNDVFIRIDLIKKADEEFYKSKNGGETEEEKTSEKKQSAKPQPKKIVKPENKPTGGGGGFLSALFGGNAAIAQFAKNTGAIELGIFGRKPAISSAVEAIFKGLREDQIIATIQALKLCETQGWRHWAPLVYNIINNYNRFFNSFIGLDSLFIDEISAETFLNRSTKMQMYYGRVLSRPDTRDIILTNVPTLVKLDEKLSPKIESILTGLDYGLSLEDQKPTLRDAICAFHIVMSKRVVTWDEIVRGFNISPIDELKFKSSPEVTKEVEMAIAKLEEEIKTGLFSKKELQNLKSRYFRIDETGKLNFDFLNEIIDDYVNRHYPESMQNASVKSNFKSIPHKLLYLIIRDFQSVYFSLIEGYIKIEEGMQTKDVLLIQSGLFLAEIEKINMLIRSIDGFNKKYPSFQYSFQLMSEKMIKGAQDQIESALLKLLSGAGEIFGRFAQKIDVLIENHLLAKEYERNGQLNEKILTTRERPIEEVKILHRFIPYYNTKIITQSRIAGKTIEEVFTEMTKLLYNYAIIYKDTATTQKLTAHKKIEADLARAKTEYERLAGKPFEQDSHL
;
A
#
# COMPACT_ATOMS: atom_id res chain seq x y z
N MET A 1 13.33 -46.28 -8.63
CA MET A 1 12.73 -44.94 -8.82
C MET A 1 12.48 -44.28 -7.47
N VAL A 2 12.84 -43.01 -7.34
CA VAL A 2 12.55 -42.15 -6.17
C VAL A 2 11.31 -41.32 -6.53
N PRO A 3 10.20 -41.40 -5.80
CA PRO A 3 8.97 -40.67 -6.14
C PRO A 3 9.14 -39.15 -5.91
N GLN A 4 8.69 -38.34 -6.87
CA GLN A 4 8.81 -36.87 -6.83
C GLN A 4 7.54 -36.17 -6.30
N SER A 5 6.44 -36.90 -6.08
CA SER A 5 5.17 -36.38 -5.56
C SER A 5 4.51 -37.38 -4.59
N ARG A 6 3.61 -36.91 -3.71
CA ARG A 6 2.90 -37.75 -2.72
C ARG A 6 2.01 -38.81 -3.39
N THR A 7 1.37 -38.45 -4.50
CA THR A 7 0.55 -39.36 -5.31
C THR A 7 1.39 -40.46 -5.96
N ASP A 8 2.59 -40.12 -6.44
CA ASP A 8 3.52 -41.11 -7.01
C ASP A 8 4.13 -42.00 -5.93
N ALA A 9 4.37 -41.47 -4.73
CA ALA A 9 4.82 -42.24 -3.59
C ALA A 9 3.80 -43.32 -3.19
N HIS A 10 2.51 -42.99 -3.13
CA HIS A 10 1.47 -43.99 -2.86
C HIS A 10 1.40 -45.10 -3.93
N LYS A 11 1.64 -44.78 -5.21
CA LYS A 11 1.73 -45.79 -6.29
C LYS A 11 2.96 -46.69 -6.14
N VAL A 12 4.13 -46.10 -5.89
CA VAL A 12 5.39 -46.85 -5.66
C VAL A 12 5.27 -47.74 -4.43
N PHE A 13 4.66 -47.22 -3.35
CA PHE A 13 4.37 -47.95 -2.13
C PHE A 13 3.43 -49.14 -2.38
N ALA A 14 2.31 -48.94 -3.09
CA ALA A 14 1.38 -50.02 -3.42
C ALA A 14 2.04 -51.13 -4.25
N ASN A 15 2.92 -50.78 -5.18
CA ASN A 15 3.69 -51.75 -5.97
C ASN A 15 4.69 -52.54 -5.10
N LEU A 16 5.37 -51.87 -4.17
CA LEU A 16 6.28 -52.53 -3.23
C LEU A 16 5.54 -53.44 -2.25
N TYR A 17 4.35 -53.07 -1.81
CA TYR A 17 3.55 -53.88 -0.90
C TYR A 17 3.00 -55.15 -1.57
N ARG A 18 2.61 -55.08 -2.86
CA ARG A 18 2.09 -56.22 -3.64
C ARG A 18 3.14 -57.24 -4.08
N LYS A 19 4.43 -56.96 -3.85
CA LYS A 19 5.51 -57.88 -4.19
C LYS A 19 5.41 -59.14 -3.33
N SER A 20 5.42 -60.32 -3.96
CA SER A 20 5.34 -61.61 -3.26
C SER A 20 6.61 -61.89 -2.45
N ARG A 21 6.46 -62.28 -1.17
CA ARG A 21 7.55 -62.49 -0.20
C ARG A 21 7.26 -63.72 0.68
N SER A 22 8.27 -64.24 1.36
CA SER A 22 8.08 -65.31 2.36
C SER A 22 7.29 -64.79 3.58
N PRO A 23 6.55 -65.65 4.31
CA PRO A 23 5.71 -65.23 5.44
C PRO A 23 6.45 -64.44 6.52
N GLU A 24 7.68 -64.86 6.87
CA GLU A 24 8.51 -64.20 7.89
C GLU A 24 9.02 -62.82 7.43
N HIS A 25 9.34 -62.66 6.14
CA HIS A 25 9.75 -61.37 5.61
C HIS A 25 8.56 -60.42 5.50
N GLN A 26 7.39 -60.94 5.12
CA GLN A 26 6.16 -60.15 5.06
C GLN A 26 5.78 -59.62 6.45
N GLN A 27 5.93 -60.40 7.53
CA GLN A 27 5.72 -59.91 8.90
C GLN A 27 6.65 -58.73 9.26
N LYS A 28 7.93 -58.75 8.86
CA LYS A 28 8.84 -57.62 9.08
C LYS A 28 8.44 -56.37 8.29
N ILE A 29 7.94 -56.53 7.07
CA ILE A 29 7.36 -55.43 6.29
C ILE A 29 6.12 -54.88 6.99
N ASP A 30 5.23 -55.73 7.48
CA ASP A 30 3.99 -55.32 8.16
C ASP A 30 4.28 -54.61 9.50
N GLU A 31 5.34 -55.01 10.22
CA GLU A 31 5.85 -54.27 11.38
C GLU A 31 6.42 -52.88 11.00
N ILE A 32 7.13 -52.77 9.87
CA ILE A 32 7.60 -51.47 9.36
C ILE A 32 6.42 -50.55 9.03
N LEU A 33 5.31 -51.11 8.53
CA LEU A 33 4.09 -50.34 8.20
C LEU A 33 3.35 -49.81 9.42
N THR A 34 3.43 -50.51 10.54
CA THR A 34 2.80 -50.08 11.80
C THR A 34 3.65 -49.05 12.57
N ARG A 35 4.96 -48.97 12.31
CA ARG A 35 5.88 -48.05 13.00
C ARG A 35 5.94 -46.63 12.44
N SER A 36 5.62 -46.40 11.16
CA SER A 36 5.68 -45.06 10.54
C SER A 36 4.40 -44.75 9.78
N ASN A 37 3.93 -43.50 9.78
CA ASN A 37 2.73 -43.05 9.04
C ASN A 37 3.04 -42.30 7.73
N ASP A 38 4.32 -42.02 7.43
CA ASP A 38 4.73 -41.34 6.19
C ASP A 38 5.02 -42.35 5.06
N VAL A 39 4.37 -42.16 3.91
CA VAL A 39 4.51 -43.03 2.75
C VAL A 39 5.92 -43.04 2.16
N PHE A 40 6.66 -41.92 2.19
CA PHE A 40 8.01 -41.86 1.65
C PHE A 40 9.00 -42.65 2.51
N ILE A 41 8.83 -42.59 3.82
CA ILE A 41 9.65 -43.32 4.80
C ILE A 41 9.37 -44.83 4.70
N ARG A 42 8.09 -45.21 4.62
CA ARG A 42 7.69 -46.61 4.40
C ARG A 42 8.32 -47.21 3.13
N ILE A 43 8.34 -46.46 2.02
CA ILE A 43 8.96 -46.93 0.76
C ILE A 43 10.45 -47.24 0.96
N ASP A 44 11.16 -46.38 1.68
CA ASP A 44 12.61 -46.52 1.88
C ASP A 44 12.94 -47.69 2.81
N LEU A 45 12.20 -47.81 3.91
CA LEU A 45 12.35 -48.92 4.86
C LEU A 45 12.01 -50.28 4.23
N ILE A 46 10.97 -50.37 3.41
CA ILE A 46 10.63 -51.61 2.69
C ILE A 46 11.73 -52.00 1.70
N LYS A 47 12.30 -51.03 0.97
CA LYS A 47 13.41 -51.29 0.05
C LYS A 47 14.65 -51.77 0.79
N LYS A 48 14.99 -51.15 1.93
CA LYS A 48 16.12 -51.53 2.77
C LYS A 48 15.95 -52.93 3.35
N ALA A 49 14.76 -53.25 3.87
CA ALA A 49 14.43 -54.60 4.34
C ALA A 49 14.51 -55.65 3.23
N ASP A 50 14.00 -55.33 2.03
CA ASP A 50 14.16 -56.19 0.85
C ASP A 50 15.64 -56.40 0.52
N GLU A 51 16.48 -55.36 0.47
CA GLU A 51 17.92 -55.45 0.19
C GLU A 51 18.69 -56.29 1.22
N GLU A 52 18.37 -56.16 2.51
CA GLU A 52 18.99 -56.95 3.60
C GLU A 52 18.61 -58.44 3.52
N PHE A 53 17.39 -58.75 3.09
CA PHE A 53 16.97 -60.14 2.88
C PHE A 53 17.63 -60.77 1.65
N TYR A 54 17.75 -60.05 0.54
CA TYR A 54 18.48 -60.57 -0.62
C TYR A 54 19.97 -60.77 -0.33
N LYS A 55 20.58 -59.91 0.50
CA LYS A 55 21.98 -60.08 0.93
C LYS A 55 22.18 -61.27 1.86
N SER A 56 21.22 -61.56 2.74
CA SER A 56 21.29 -62.73 3.64
C SER A 56 21.00 -64.05 2.93
N LYS A 57 20.20 -64.05 1.86
CA LYS A 57 19.90 -65.25 1.07
C LYS A 57 21.00 -65.65 0.07
N ASN A 58 21.78 -64.69 -0.41
CA ASN A 58 22.92 -64.94 -1.32
C ASN A 58 24.26 -65.22 -0.60
N GLY A 59 24.24 -65.36 0.73
CA GLY A 59 25.43 -65.58 1.56
C GLY A 59 25.87 -67.03 1.75
N GLY A 60 25.33 -67.98 0.98
CA GLY A 60 25.70 -69.40 1.10
C GLY A 60 25.53 -70.16 -0.20
N GLU A 61 26.56 -70.18 -1.04
CA GLU A 61 27.03 -71.35 -1.80
C GLU A 61 28.35 -71.02 -2.54
N THR A 62 29.30 -71.92 -2.29
CA THR A 62 30.67 -72.22 -2.77
C THR A 62 31.31 -71.54 -4.00
N GLU A 63 32.63 -71.37 -3.89
CA GLU A 63 33.61 -71.18 -4.97
C GLU A 63 33.49 -72.24 -6.08
N GLU A 64 33.55 -71.81 -7.34
CA GLU A 64 34.16 -72.57 -8.43
C GLU A 64 34.72 -71.63 -9.51
N GLU A 65 35.90 -71.99 -10.01
CA GLU A 65 36.71 -71.28 -10.99
C GLU A 65 35.95 -70.92 -12.29
N LYS A 66 36.27 -69.75 -12.85
CA LYS A 66 36.75 -69.68 -14.25
C LYS A 66 37.31 -68.30 -14.63
N THR A 67 38.48 -68.40 -15.23
CA THR A 67 39.26 -67.42 -15.97
C THR A 67 38.52 -66.75 -17.15
N SER A 68 39.17 -65.67 -17.62
CA SER A 68 39.27 -65.14 -18.99
C SER A 68 38.32 -64.05 -19.50
N GLU A 69 38.98 -62.90 -19.77
CA GLU A 69 38.89 -62.04 -20.98
C GLU A 69 38.13 -60.70 -20.98
N LYS A 70 38.98 -59.64 -20.89
CA LYS A 70 39.17 -58.50 -21.83
C LYS A 70 38.06 -57.47 -22.10
N LYS A 71 38.49 -56.23 -21.81
CA LYS A 71 38.38 -54.96 -22.59
C LYS A 71 36.95 -54.37 -22.68
N GLN A 72 36.70 -53.05 -22.55
CA GLN A 72 37.50 -51.92 -23.04
C GLN A 72 37.02 -50.56 -22.45
N SER A 73 38.00 -49.68 -22.19
CA SER A 73 38.00 -48.21 -22.37
C SER A 73 36.92 -47.30 -21.76
N ALA A 74 37.35 -46.36 -20.90
CA ALA A 74 37.17 -44.91 -21.14
C ALA A 74 38.21 -44.11 -20.32
N LYS A 75 39.02 -43.29 -20.99
CA LYS A 75 39.89 -42.27 -20.38
C LYS A 75 39.04 -41.07 -19.89
N PRO A 76 39.44 -40.39 -18.81
CA PRO A 76 39.21 -38.96 -18.66
C PRO A 76 40.53 -38.16 -18.75
N GLN A 77 40.45 -37.00 -19.42
CA GLN A 77 41.50 -35.98 -19.50
C GLN A 77 41.75 -35.31 -18.13
N PRO A 78 42.98 -34.81 -17.86
CA PRO A 78 43.35 -34.25 -16.57
C PRO A 78 42.94 -32.77 -16.46
N LYS A 79 42.12 -32.42 -15.47
CA LYS A 79 42.01 -31.03 -14.99
C LYS A 79 43.05 -30.78 -13.91
N LYS A 80 43.91 -29.78 -14.16
CA LYS A 80 44.92 -29.23 -13.26
C LYS A 80 44.31 -28.91 -11.88
N ILE A 81 44.84 -29.54 -10.84
CA ILE A 81 44.65 -29.11 -9.45
C ILE A 81 45.91 -28.34 -9.05
N VAL A 82 45.71 -27.07 -8.72
CA VAL A 82 46.69 -26.16 -8.12
C VAL A 82 46.95 -26.64 -6.69
N LYS A 83 48.21 -26.92 -6.36
CA LYS A 83 48.66 -27.14 -4.97
C LYS A 83 48.64 -25.81 -4.21
N PRO A 84 48.13 -25.76 -2.97
CA PRO A 84 48.65 -24.84 -1.97
C PRO A 84 49.80 -25.52 -1.22
N GLU A 85 50.99 -24.94 -1.34
CA GLU A 85 52.06 -25.14 -0.37
C GLU A 85 51.62 -24.50 0.96
N ASN A 86 51.65 -25.29 2.04
CA ASN A 86 52.00 -24.76 3.35
C ASN A 86 52.73 -25.85 4.14
N LYS A 87 53.93 -25.48 4.59
CA LYS A 87 54.87 -26.27 5.38
C LYS A 87 54.22 -26.71 6.71
N PRO A 88 54.41 -27.96 7.16
CA PRO A 88 54.21 -28.32 8.54
C PRO A 88 55.51 -28.10 9.30
N THR A 89 55.54 -27.09 10.18
CA THR A 89 56.56 -27.01 11.24
C THR A 89 56.17 -27.95 12.37
N GLY A 90 56.94 -29.02 12.52
CA GLY A 90 57.40 -29.61 13.78
C GLY A 90 56.37 -29.85 14.88
N GLY A 91 55.95 -31.11 15.01
CA GLY A 91 55.37 -31.66 16.25
C GLY A 91 55.37 -33.18 16.16
N GLY A 92 56.38 -33.82 16.74
CA GLY A 92 56.54 -35.28 16.73
C GLY A 92 55.34 -35.97 17.37
N GLY A 93 54.66 -36.81 16.57
CA GLY A 93 53.65 -37.75 17.04
C GLY A 93 53.89 -39.07 16.32
N GLY A 94 54.68 -39.94 16.95
CA GLY A 94 55.13 -41.21 16.38
C GLY A 94 54.02 -42.18 16.06
N PHE A 95 54.37 -43.18 15.25
CA PHE A 95 53.64 -44.37 14.76
C PHE A 95 52.45 -44.91 15.59
N LEU A 96 52.39 -44.66 16.90
CA LEU A 96 51.24 -44.94 17.75
C LEU A 96 50.04 -43.98 17.53
N SER A 97 50.24 -42.72 17.17
CA SER A 97 49.15 -41.77 16.82
C SER A 97 48.42 -42.15 15.52
N ALA A 98 49.13 -42.82 14.60
CA ALA A 98 48.58 -43.37 13.36
C ALA A 98 47.84 -44.70 13.58
N LEU A 99 48.20 -45.47 14.62
CA LEU A 99 47.55 -46.73 15.00
C LEU A 99 46.37 -46.54 15.98
N PHE A 100 46.38 -45.50 16.82
CA PHE A 100 45.30 -45.09 17.72
C PHE A 100 44.46 -43.91 17.18
N GLY A 101 44.40 -43.75 15.85
CA GLY A 101 43.89 -42.60 15.12
C GLY A 101 42.43 -42.20 15.37
N GLY A 102 42.22 -41.31 16.35
CA GLY A 102 41.13 -40.33 16.34
C GLY A 102 41.70 -38.97 15.89
N ASN A 103 41.05 -38.29 14.94
CA ASN A 103 41.48 -36.97 14.48
C ASN A 103 41.44 -35.97 15.66
N ALA A 104 42.61 -35.55 16.17
CA ALA A 104 42.73 -34.75 17.40
C ALA A 104 41.89 -33.45 17.36
N ALA A 105 41.73 -32.86 16.18
CA ALA A 105 40.92 -31.66 16.00
C ALA A 105 39.40 -31.95 16.14
N ILE A 106 38.93 -33.11 15.69
CA ILE A 106 37.54 -33.57 15.89
C ILE A 106 37.32 -33.90 17.37
N ALA A 107 38.30 -34.51 18.03
CA ALA A 107 38.22 -34.80 19.46
C ALA A 107 38.15 -33.52 20.31
N GLN A 108 38.91 -32.48 19.93
CA GLN A 108 38.85 -31.17 20.56
C GLN A 108 37.49 -30.49 20.32
N PHE A 109 36.96 -30.55 19.10
CA PHE A 109 35.62 -30.04 18.80
C PHE A 109 34.55 -30.74 19.65
N ALA A 110 34.55 -32.07 19.67
CA ALA A 110 33.63 -32.88 20.46
C ALA A 110 33.67 -32.52 21.95
N LYS A 111 34.86 -32.35 22.53
CA LYS A 111 35.05 -31.92 23.93
C LYS A 111 34.54 -30.50 24.18
N ASN A 112 34.78 -29.59 23.24
CA ASN A 112 34.43 -28.19 23.39
C ASN A 112 32.94 -27.94 23.25
N THR A 113 32.24 -28.65 22.36
CA THR A 113 30.84 -28.39 22.02
C THR A 113 29.87 -29.40 22.63
N GLY A 114 30.30 -30.65 22.85
CA GLY A 114 29.43 -31.75 23.27
C GLY A 114 28.53 -32.28 22.15
N ALA A 115 28.73 -31.84 20.90
CA ALA A 115 27.86 -32.17 19.77
C ALA A 115 28.19 -33.53 19.08
N ILE A 116 29.35 -34.12 19.37
CA ILE A 116 29.81 -35.39 18.81
C ILE A 116 30.16 -36.36 19.95
N GLU A 117 29.65 -37.58 19.90
CA GLU A 117 30.09 -38.68 20.73
C GLU A 117 31.24 -39.44 20.04
N LEU A 118 32.34 -39.62 20.78
CA LEU A 118 33.51 -40.35 20.31
C LEU A 118 33.46 -41.77 20.86
N GLY A 119 33.42 -42.78 19.97
CA GLY A 119 33.53 -44.18 20.36
C GLY A 119 34.90 -44.52 20.97
N ILE A 120 35.07 -45.78 21.40
CA ILE A 120 36.32 -46.28 22.01
C ILE A 120 37.52 -45.96 21.09
N PHE A 121 38.54 -45.29 21.65
CA PHE A 121 39.72 -44.74 20.96
C PHE A 121 39.44 -43.65 19.89
N GLY A 122 38.35 -42.90 19.99
CA GLY A 122 38.03 -41.81 19.05
C GLY A 122 37.61 -42.28 17.66
N ARG A 123 37.24 -43.56 17.52
CA ARG A 123 36.80 -44.17 16.26
C ARG A 123 35.28 -44.05 16.12
N LYS A 124 34.82 -43.79 14.88
CA LYS A 124 33.41 -43.62 14.48
C LYS A 124 32.70 -42.47 15.24
N PRO A 125 32.97 -41.20 14.90
CA PRO A 125 32.24 -40.07 15.48
C PRO A 125 30.75 -40.21 15.14
N ALA A 126 29.90 -40.12 16.15
CA ALA A 126 28.45 -40.11 16.04
C ALA A 126 27.89 -38.79 16.56
N ILE A 127 26.68 -38.45 16.14
CA ILE A 127 26.00 -37.25 16.66
C ILE A 127 25.57 -37.54 18.10
N SER A 128 25.84 -36.59 19.00
CA SER A 128 25.50 -36.70 20.41
C SER A 128 23.99 -36.65 20.63
N SER A 129 23.49 -37.40 21.62
CA SER A 129 22.10 -37.30 22.09
C SER A 129 21.73 -35.89 22.58
N ALA A 130 22.69 -35.07 22.99
CA ALA A 130 22.47 -33.66 23.32
C ALA A 130 22.07 -32.80 22.11
N VAL A 131 22.46 -33.20 20.89
CA VAL A 131 22.03 -32.51 19.66
C VAL A 131 20.56 -32.82 19.35
N GLU A 132 20.11 -34.04 19.60
CA GLU A 132 18.72 -34.44 19.44
C GLU A 132 17.79 -33.65 20.37
N ALA A 133 18.23 -33.36 21.60
CA ALA A 133 17.48 -32.55 22.55
C ALA A 133 17.15 -31.14 22.02
N ILE A 134 17.99 -30.57 21.15
CA ILE A 134 17.75 -29.26 20.51
C ILE A 134 16.48 -29.32 19.64
N PHE A 135 16.20 -30.43 18.97
CA PHE A 135 15.04 -30.55 18.08
C PHE A 135 13.75 -30.98 18.82
N LYS A 136 13.89 -31.53 20.03
CA LYS A 136 12.79 -32.04 20.87
C LYS A 136 12.40 -31.12 22.03
N GLY A 137 12.99 -29.93 22.14
CA GLY A 137 12.82 -29.04 23.29
C GLY A 137 11.47 -28.32 23.39
N LEU A 138 10.63 -28.36 22.34
CA LEU A 138 9.31 -27.72 22.33
C LEU A 138 8.18 -28.74 22.35
N ARG A 139 7.12 -28.41 23.09
CA ARG A 139 5.88 -29.20 23.09
C ARG A 139 5.05 -28.90 21.85
N GLU A 140 4.22 -29.87 21.45
CA GLU A 140 3.36 -29.75 20.27
C GLU A 140 2.40 -28.53 20.33
N ASP A 141 1.84 -28.22 21.51
CA ASP A 141 0.96 -27.06 21.71
C ASP A 141 1.68 -25.73 21.45
N GLN A 142 2.94 -25.62 21.89
CA GLN A 142 3.79 -24.45 21.69
C GLN A 142 4.20 -24.31 20.22
N ILE A 143 4.55 -25.42 19.58
CA ILE A 143 4.89 -25.48 18.14
C ILE A 143 3.71 -24.99 17.31
N ILE A 144 2.52 -25.59 17.51
CA ILE A 144 1.32 -25.26 16.73
C ILE A 144 0.96 -23.78 16.92
N ALA A 145 0.93 -23.29 18.16
CA ALA A 145 0.59 -21.90 18.44
C ALA A 145 1.58 -20.93 17.78
N THR A 146 2.89 -21.23 17.85
CA THR A 146 3.95 -20.39 17.26
C THR A 146 3.88 -20.37 15.74
N ILE A 147 3.66 -21.53 15.09
CA ILE A 147 3.47 -21.60 13.64
C ILE A 147 2.24 -20.81 13.21
N GLN A 148 1.12 -20.91 13.93
CA GLN A 148 -0.09 -20.14 13.64
C GLN A 148 0.16 -18.63 13.77
N ALA A 149 0.89 -18.19 14.80
CA ALA A 149 1.28 -16.80 14.98
C ALA A 149 2.17 -16.28 13.84
N LEU A 150 3.20 -17.04 13.46
CA LEU A 150 4.09 -16.67 12.36
C LEU A 150 3.36 -16.69 11.01
N LYS A 151 2.36 -17.55 10.83
CA LYS A 151 1.50 -17.56 9.64
C LYS A 151 0.56 -16.34 9.58
N LEU A 152 0.04 -15.89 10.72
CA LEU A 152 -0.68 -14.62 10.81
C LEU A 152 0.23 -13.46 10.41
N CYS A 153 1.47 -13.44 10.90
CA CYS A 153 2.46 -12.43 10.54
C CYS A 153 2.79 -12.42 9.05
N GLU A 154 2.91 -13.59 8.43
CA GLU A 154 3.13 -13.71 6.99
C GLU A 154 1.95 -13.14 6.18
N THR A 155 0.71 -13.40 6.60
CA THR A 155 -0.48 -13.00 5.85
C THR A 155 -0.91 -11.56 6.10
N GLN A 156 -0.75 -11.04 7.32
CA GLN A 156 -1.27 -9.73 7.73
C GLN A 156 -0.19 -8.72 8.12
N GLY A 157 1.04 -9.16 8.39
CA GLY A 157 2.10 -8.28 8.89
C GLY A 157 2.42 -7.10 7.97
N TRP A 158 2.23 -7.25 6.66
CA TRP A 158 2.45 -6.18 5.67
C TRP A 158 1.54 -4.95 5.89
N ARG A 159 0.38 -5.14 6.54
CA ARG A 159 -0.56 -4.07 6.88
C ARG A 159 -0.06 -3.17 8.03
N HIS A 160 0.92 -3.64 8.80
CA HIS A 160 1.40 -2.96 10.00
C HIS A 160 2.87 -2.55 9.92
N TRP A 161 3.67 -3.28 9.14
CA TRP A 161 5.12 -3.18 9.19
C TRP A 161 5.72 -2.71 7.88
N ALA A 162 6.84 -2.00 7.97
CA ALA A 162 7.69 -1.73 6.82
C ALA A 162 8.30 -3.04 6.27
N PRO A 163 8.77 -3.06 5.01
CA PRO A 163 9.30 -4.25 4.36
C PRO A 163 10.39 -4.96 5.17
N LEU A 164 11.32 -4.22 5.79
CA LEU A 164 12.40 -4.78 6.61
C LEU A 164 11.86 -5.66 7.76
N VAL A 165 10.98 -5.11 8.59
CA VAL A 165 10.41 -5.83 9.75
C VAL A 165 9.62 -7.05 9.29
N TYR A 166 8.80 -6.91 8.25
CA TYR A 166 8.07 -8.03 7.67
C TYR A 166 9.01 -9.13 7.17
N ASN A 167 10.08 -8.76 6.46
CA ASN A 167 11.01 -9.71 5.86
C ASN A 167 11.85 -10.45 6.90
N ILE A 168 12.22 -9.80 8.00
CA ILE A 168 12.90 -10.44 9.13
C ILE A 168 11.99 -11.50 9.76
N ILE A 169 10.74 -11.14 10.07
CA ILE A 169 9.79 -12.06 10.68
C ILE A 169 9.44 -13.20 9.71
N ASN A 170 9.29 -12.92 8.41
CA ASN A 170 9.03 -13.95 7.43
C ASN A 170 10.24 -14.88 7.21
N ASN A 171 11.46 -14.36 7.27
CA ASN A 171 12.67 -15.18 7.25
C ASN A 171 12.70 -16.13 8.47
N TYR A 172 12.38 -15.61 9.66
CA TYR A 172 12.28 -16.41 10.87
C TYR A 172 11.15 -17.46 10.80
N ASN A 173 9.99 -17.10 10.25
CA ASN A 173 8.90 -18.04 9.99
C ASN A 173 9.38 -19.24 9.15
N ARG A 174 10.10 -18.97 8.06
CA ARG A 174 10.65 -20.02 7.19
C ARG A 174 11.73 -20.84 7.89
N PHE A 175 12.59 -20.21 8.70
CA PHE A 175 13.55 -20.90 9.56
C PHE A 175 12.83 -21.84 10.53
N PHE A 176 11.92 -21.33 11.35
CA PHE A 176 11.24 -22.06 12.42
C PHE A 176 10.45 -23.26 11.88
N ASN A 177 9.68 -23.09 10.80
CA ASN A 177 8.98 -24.20 10.15
C ASN A 177 9.94 -25.25 9.59
N SER A 178 11.06 -24.83 8.99
CA SER A 178 12.07 -25.76 8.49
C SER A 178 12.82 -26.48 9.62
N PHE A 179 12.97 -25.84 10.77
CA PHE A 179 13.62 -26.39 11.96
C PHE A 179 12.76 -27.46 12.63
N ILE A 180 11.49 -27.16 12.93
CA ILE A 180 10.54 -28.10 13.53
C ILE A 180 10.33 -29.33 12.64
N GLY A 181 10.32 -29.16 11.32
CA GLY A 181 10.19 -30.27 10.37
C GLY A 181 11.31 -31.32 10.44
N LEU A 182 12.42 -31.04 11.12
CA LEU A 182 13.56 -31.96 11.26
C LEU A 182 13.46 -32.89 12.47
N ASP A 183 12.54 -32.66 13.43
CA ASP A 183 12.40 -33.50 14.63
C ASP A 183 12.17 -34.98 14.28
N SER A 184 11.28 -35.23 13.30
CA SER A 184 11.01 -36.57 12.77
C SER A 184 12.25 -37.33 12.27
N LEU A 185 13.35 -36.63 11.93
CA LEU A 185 14.57 -37.25 11.43
C LEU A 185 15.41 -37.93 12.52
N PHE A 186 15.20 -37.57 13.79
CA PHE A 186 15.94 -38.14 14.91
C PHE A 186 15.28 -39.41 15.48
N ILE A 187 14.01 -39.64 15.17
CA ILE A 187 13.29 -40.86 15.55
C ILE A 187 13.82 -42.09 14.80
N ASP A 188 14.40 -41.90 13.60
CA ASP A 188 14.74 -42.95 12.64
C ASP A 188 16.26 -43.24 12.50
N GLU A 189 17.11 -42.77 13.44
CA GLU A 189 18.59 -42.92 13.41
C GLU A 189 19.22 -42.56 12.05
N ILE A 190 18.77 -41.44 11.47
CA ILE A 190 19.09 -41.06 10.09
C ILE A 190 20.57 -40.66 9.92
N SER A 191 21.14 -40.99 8.75
CA SER A 191 22.54 -40.64 8.41
C SER A 191 22.77 -39.12 8.36
N ALA A 192 24.00 -38.70 8.71
CA ALA A 192 24.39 -37.30 8.69
C ALA A 192 24.20 -36.64 7.30
N GLU A 193 24.45 -37.38 6.23
CA GLU A 193 24.22 -36.93 4.85
C GLU A 193 22.74 -36.60 4.59
N THR A 194 21.82 -37.45 5.05
CA THR A 194 20.39 -37.25 4.86
C THR A 194 19.89 -36.05 5.66
N PHE A 195 20.38 -35.87 6.89
CA PHE A 195 20.09 -34.68 7.70
C PHE A 195 20.54 -33.40 6.98
N LEU A 196 21.78 -33.36 6.46
CA LEU A 196 22.31 -32.18 5.76
C LEU A 196 21.53 -31.85 4.48
N ASN A 197 21.17 -32.87 3.70
CA ASN A 197 20.34 -32.70 2.50
C ASN A 197 18.95 -32.14 2.84
N ARG A 198 18.31 -32.63 3.91
CA ARG A 198 16.97 -32.16 4.32
C ARG A 198 16.99 -30.81 5.04
N SER A 199 18.06 -30.50 5.75
CA SER A 199 18.18 -29.28 6.57
C SER A 199 18.75 -28.07 5.81
N THR A 200 19.14 -28.21 4.54
CA THR A 200 19.76 -27.12 3.75
C THR A 200 18.97 -25.80 3.80
N LYS A 201 17.62 -25.85 3.68
CA LYS A 201 16.77 -24.66 3.79
C LYS A 201 16.82 -24.03 5.18
N MET A 202 16.74 -24.85 6.22
CA MET A 202 16.86 -24.40 7.62
C MET A 202 18.19 -23.68 7.83
N GLN A 203 19.31 -24.28 7.39
CA GLN A 203 20.65 -23.71 7.51
C GLN A 203 20.76 -22.33 6.83
N MET A 204 20.20 -22.17 5.62
CA MET A 204 20.19 -20.88 4.91
C MET A 204 19.40 -19.80 5.66
N TYR A 205 18.19 -20.11 6.13
CA TYR A 205 17.37 -19.13 6.87
C TYR A 205 17.98 -18.80 8.23
N TYR A 206 18.59 -19.78 8.89
CA TYR A 206 19.28 -19.60 10.15
C TYR A 206 20.52 -18.72 10.00
N GLY A 207 21.31 -18.90 8.94
CA GLY A 207 22.41 -18.00 8.61
C GLY A 207 21.96 -16.54 8.44
N ARG A 208 20.78 -16.30 7.86
CA ARG A 208 20.21 -14.95 7.78
C ARG A 208 19.80 -14.40 9.15
N VAL A 209 19.14 -15.20 10.00
CA VAL A 209 18.81 -14.81 11.38
C VAL A 209 20.08 -14.36 12.12
N LEU A 210 21.15 -15.14 12.00
CA LEU A 210 22.42 -14.90 12.68
C LEU A 210 23.22 -13.73 12.11
N SER A 211 23.02 -13.40 10.84
CA SER A 211 23.68 -12.25 10.19
C SER A 211 23.19 -10.89 10.70
N ARG A 212 22.07 -10.86 11.44
CA ARG A 212 21.42 -9.63 11.90
C ARG A 212 21.23 -9.62 13.42
N PRO A 213 21.93 -8.74 14.16
CA PRO A 213 21.88 -8.71 15.63
C PRO A 213 20.51 -8.24 16.18
N ASP A 214 19.77 -7.44 15.40
CA ASP A 214 18.46 -6.88 15.75
C ASP A 214 17.29 -7.86 15.57
N THR A 215 17.54 -9.07 15.03
CA THR A 215 16.48 -10.06 14.71
C THR A 215 15.65 -10.42 15.93
N ARG A 216 16.30 -10.68 17.08
CA ARG A 216 15.63 -11.08 18.33
C ARG A 216 14.66 -10.01 18.79
N ASP A 217 15.13 -8.77 18.90
CA ASP A 217 14.35 -7.63 19.37
C ASP A 217 13.17 -7.34 18.45
N ILE A 218 13.38 -7.39 17.14
CA ILE A 218 12.32 -7.15 16.14
C ILE A 218 11.22 -8.20 16.27
N ILE A 219 11.57 -9.49 16.38
CA ILE A 219 10.57 -10.56 16.48
C ILE A 219 9.81 -10.49 17.79
N LEU A 220 10.52 -10.37 18.92
CA LEU A 220 9.91 -10.34 20.26
C LEU A 220 9.09 -9.07 20.51
N THR A 221 9.35 -7.98 19.78
CA THR A 221 8.53 -6.75 19.86
C THR A 221 7.29 -6.82 18.96
N ASN A 222 7.46 -7.23 17.71
CA ASN A 222 6.41 -7.08 16.69
C ASN A 222 5.42 -8.24 16.63
N VAL A 223 5.90 -9.48 16.74
CA VAL A 223 5.02 -10.67 16.65
C VAL A 223 3.98 -10.67 17.77
N PRO A 224 4.33 -10.44 19.05
CA PRO A 224 3.35 -10.40 20.14
C PRO A 224 2.33 -9.27 19.97
N THR A 225 2.76 -8.13 19.45
CA THR A 225 1.88 -6.97 19.21
C THR A 225 0.79 -7.31 18.20
N LEU A 226 1.13 -7.98 17.10
CA LEU A 226 0.14 -8.41 16.11
C LEU A 226 -0.75 -9.55 16.63
N VAL A 227 -0.18 -10.53 17.35
CA VAL A 227 -0.94 -11.65 17.93
C VAL A 227 -2.00 -11.18 18.92
N LYS A 228 -1.73 -10.13 19.71
CA LYS A 228 -2.70 -9.57 20.67
C LYS A 228 -3.96 -9.01 19.99
N LEU A 229 -3.89 -8.66 18.70
CA LEU A 229 -5.03 -8.19 17.92
C LEU A 229 -5.91 -9.34 17.39
N ASP A 230 -5.43 -10.59 17.43
CA ASP A 230 -6.16 -11.76 16.96
C ASP A 230 -6.86 -12.48 18.13
N GLU A 231 -8.19 -12.57 18.07
CA GLU A 231 -9.01 -13.15 19.14
C GLU A 231 -8.69 -14.63 19.42
N LYS A 232 -8.21 -15.38 18.43
CA LYS A 232 -7.94 -16.82 18.56
C LYS A 232 -6.55 -17.11 19.10
N LEU A 233 -5.56 -16.28 18.76
CA LEU A 233 -4.18 -16.47 19.15
C LEU A 233 -3.80 -15.69 20.41
N SER A 234 -4.48 -14.59 20.74
CA SER A 234 -4.24 -13.80 21.94
C SER A 234 -4.27 -14.64 23.24
N PRO A 235 -5.22 -15.59 23.45
CA PRO A 235 -5.21 -16.46 24.64
C PRO A 235 -4.00 -17.43 24.71
N LYS A 236 -3.27 -17.62 23.62
CA LYS A 236 -2.12 -18.54 23.50
C LYS A 236 -0.77 -17.81 23.55
N ILE A 237 -0.76 -16.52 23.91
CA ILE A 237 0.42 -15.67 23.81
C ILE A 237 1.64 -16.22 24.57
N GLU A 238 1.45 -16.82 25.74
CA GLU A 238 2.54 -17.40 26.53
C GLU A 238 3.20 -18.60 25.82
N SER A 239 2.40 -19.50 25.25
CA SER A 239 2.90 -20.63 24.44
C SER A 239 3.63 -20.14 23.20
N ILE A 240 3.13 -19.08 22.56
CA ILE A 240 3.77 -18.46 21.39
C ILE A 240 5.12 -17.85 21.78
N LEU A 241 5.16 -17.05 22.86
CA LEU A 241 6.39 -16.43 23.35
C LEU A 241 7.43 -17.48 23.71
N THR A 242 7.02 -18.58 24.35
CA THR A 242 7.92 -19.71 24.66
C THR A 242 8.53 -20.32 23.40
N GLY A 243 7.73 -20.56 22.35
CA GLY A 243 8.23 -21.09 21.09
C GLY A 243 9.14 -20.13 20.33
N LEU A 244 8.80 -18.83 20.33
CA LEU A 244 9.65 -17.79 19.75
C LEU A 244 10.99 -17.69 20.49
N ASP A 245 10.97 -17.60 21.80
CA ASP A 245 12.17 -17.45 22.63
C ASP A 245 13.08 -18.67 22.53
N TYR A 246 12.51 -19.88 22.48
CA TYR A 246 13.28 -21.10 22.25
C TYR A 246 14.06 -21.06 20.93
N GLY A 247 13.39 -20.76 19.82
CA GLY A 247 14.03 -20.70 18.50
C GLY A 247 15.04 -19.55 18.35
N LEU A 248 14.87 -18.47 19.12
CA LEU A 248 15.80 -17.34 19.16
C LEU A 248 16.99 -17.54 20.12
N SER A 249 16.89 -18.49 21.07
CA SER A 249 17.91 -18.78 22.08
C SER A 249 18.74 -20.02 21.78
N LEU A 250 18.71 -20.51 20.53
CA LEU A 250 19.45 -21.71 20.10
C LEU A 250 20.98 -21.54 20.11
N GLU A 251 21.47 -20.31 20.27
CA GLU A 251 22.90 -19.99 20.46
C GLU A 251 23.28 -19.84 21.94
N ASP A 252 22.30 -19.81 22.85
CA ASP A 252 22.51 -19.63 24.29
C ASP A 252 22.69 -20.99 25.01
N GLN A 253 22.51 -22.11 24.28
CA GLN A 253 22.57 -23.48 24.78
C GLN A 253 23.88 -24.17 24.38
N LYS A 254 24.19 -25.30 25.05
CA LYS A 254 25.35 -26.13 24.71
C LYS A 254 24.93 -27.60 24.51
N PRO A 255 25.10 -28.19 23.31
CA PRO A 255 25.62 -27.56 22.09
C PRO A 255 24.69 -26.48 21.52
N THR A 256 25.24 -25.49 20.82
CA THR A 256 24.44 -24.52 20.04
C THR A 256 23.88 -25.18 18.78
N LEU A 257 22.88 -24.56 18.12
CA LEU A 257 22.44 -25.06 16.81
C LEU A 257 23.56 -24.94 15.76
N ARG A 258 24.43 -23.92 15.81
CA ARG A 258 25.64 -23.89 14.96
C ARG A 258 26.55 -25.09 15.21
N ASP A 259 26.80 -25.43 16.47
CA ASP A 259 27.64 -26.58 16.84
C ASP A 259 27.04 -27.89 16.33
N ALA A 260 25.72 -28.06 16.47
CA ALA A 260 24.98 -29.20 15.95
C ALA A 260 25.14 -29.33 14.42
N ILE A 261 24.91 -28.25 13.67
CA ILE A 261 25.05 -28.26 12.21
C ILE A 261 26.51 -28.58 11.81
N CYS A 262 27.49 -27.96 12.46
CA CYS A 262 28.91 -28.25 12.23
C CYS A 262 29.21 -29.73 12.51
N ALA A 263 28.67 -30.32 13.59
CA ALA A 263 28.85 -31.72 13.92
C ALA A 263 28.38 -32.65 12.80
N PHE A 264 27.21 -32.39 12.19
CA PHE A 264 26.73 -33.15 11.04
C PHE A 264 27.68 -33.08 9.82
N HIS A 265 28.18 -31.89 9.50
CA HIS A 265 29.18 -31.72 8.42
C HIS A 265 30.51 -32.44 8.76
N ILE A 266 30.93 -32.43 10.02
CA ILE A 266 32.16 -33.09 10.48
C ILE A 266 32.03 -34.61 10.41
N VAL A 267 30.89 -35.16 10.85
CA VAL A 267 30.61 -36.61 10.78
C VAL A 267 30.56 -37.08 9.32
N MET A 268 29.92 -36.30 8.43
CA MET A 268 29.83 -36.63 7.00
C MET A 268 31.20 -36.53 6.30
N SER A 269 31.92 -35.42 6.48
CA SER A 269 33.17 -35.14 5.75
C SER A 269 34.42 -35.73 6.41
N LYS A 270 34.32 -36.20 7.66
CA LYS A 270 35.44 -36.66 8.51
C LYS A 270 36.54 -35.60 8.69
N ARG A 271 36.21 -34.32 8.48
CA ARG A 271 37.08 -33.14 8.59
C ARG A 271 36.41 -32.11 9.48
N VAL A 272 37.18 -31.34 10.25
CA VAL A 272 36.63 -30.18 10.97
C VAL A 272 36.11 -29.15 9.96
N VAL A 273 34.86 -28.72 10.15
CA VAL A 273 34.18 -27.71 9.33
C VAL A 273 33.68 -26.62 10.27
N THR A 274 33.88 -25.35 9.90
CA THR A 274 33.42 -24.18 10.67
C THR A 274 32.11 -23.64 10.13
N TRP A 275 31.38 -22.89 10.97
CA TRP A 275 30.16 -22.21 10.55
C TRP A 275 30.39 -21.26 9.35
N ASP A 276 31.48 -20.51 9.36
CA ASP A 276 31.82 -19.58 8.27
C ASP A 276 32.14 -20.29 6.95
N GLU A 277 32.67 -21.52 6.99
CA GLU A 277 32.83 -22.35 5.79
C GLU A 277 31.47 -22.78 5.23
N ILE A 278 30.54 -23.16 6.11
CA ILE A 278 29.19 -23.57 5.73
C ILE A 278 28.41 -22.40 5.11
N VAL A 279 28.41 -21.24 5.77
CA VAL A 279 27.72 -20.02 5.29
C VAL A 279 28.28 -19.56 3.94
N ARG A 280 29.61 -19.57 3.76
CA ARG A 280 30.23 -19.25 2.46
C ARG A 280 29.82 -20.23 1.36
N GLY A 281 29.66 -21.51 1.70
CA GLY A 281 29.18 -22.54 0.77
C GLY A 281 27.76 -22.30 0.24
N PHE A 282 26.90 -21.65 1.03
CA PHE A 282 25.50 -21.38 0.65
C PHE A 282 25.26 -20.06 -0.08
N ASN A 283 26.24 -19.14 -0.13
CA ASN A 283 26.09 -17.80 -0.70
C ASN A 283 24.80 -17.09 -0.23
N ILE A 284 24.62 -17.03 1.09
CA ILE A 284 23.40 -16.53 1.73
C ILE A 284 23.21 -15.04 1.42
N SER A 285 22.20 -14.71 0.61
CA SER A 285 21.85 -13.31 0.32
C SER A 285 21.30 -12.59 1.56
N PRO A 286 21.59 -11.29 1.75
CA PRO A 286 21.04 -10.49 2.83
C PRO A 286 19.52 -10.33 2.71
N ILE A 287 18.87 -9.95 3.81
CA ILE A 287 17.44 -9.63 3.85
C ILE A 287 17.21 -8.32 3.08
N ASP A 288 16.20 -8.32 2.20
CA ASP A 288 15.79 -7.13 1.45
C ASP A 288 15.08 -6.14 2.39
N GLU A 289 15.49 -4.88 2.36
CA GLU A 289 14.96 -3.85 3.25
C GLU A 289 13.84 -3.01 2.60
N LEU A 290 13.71 -3.06 1.27
CA LEU A 290 12.87 -2.14 0.49
C LEU A 290 11.65 -2.82 -0.12
N LYS A 291 11.68 -4.14 -0.37
CA LYS A 291 10.58 -4.87 -0.99
C LYS A 291 10.11 -6.04 -0.15
N PHE A 292 8.80 -6.18 0.01
CA PHE A 292 8.19 -7.33 0.67
C PHE A 292 8.57 -8.64 -0.03
N LYS A 293 9.09 -9.60 0.74
CA LYS A 293 9.40 -10.98 0.32
C LYS A 293 8.30 -11.91 0.81
N SER A 294 7.13 -11.83 0.20
CA SER A 294 5.91 -12.52 0.60
C SER A 294 5.48 -13.61 -0.39
N SER A 295 4.36 -14.27 -0.10
CA SER A 295 3.67 -15.13 -1.08
C SER A 295 3.07 -14.29 -2.22
N PRO A 296 2.78 -14.89 -3.39
CA PRO A 296 2.19 -14.17 -4.53
C PRO A 296 0.88 -13.46 -4.18
N GLU A 297 0.06 -14.05 -3.30
CA GLU A 297 -1.21 -13.48 -2.86
C GLU A 297 -1.01 -12.18 -2.09
N VAL A 298 -0.09 -12.19 -1.11
CA VAL A 298 0.25 -10.99 -0.33
C VAL A 298 0.93 -9.95 -1.19
N THR A 299 1.81 -10.35 -2.11
CA THR A 299 2.44 -9.42 -3.05
C THR A 299 1.39 -8.67 -3.86
N LYS A 300 0.38 -9.37 -4.37
CA LYS A 300 -0.73 -8.76 -5.11
C LYS A 300 -1.56 -7.82 -4.22
N GLU A 301 -1.83 -8.18 -2.97
CA GLU A 301 -2.55 -7.28 -2.04
C GLU A 301 -1.76 -5.99 -1.77
N VAL A 302 -0.46 -6.08 -1.56
CA VAL A 302 0.42 -4.93 -1.38
C VAL A 302 0.43 -4.04 -2.62
N GLU A 303 0.58 -4.62 -3.82
CA GLU A 303 0.56 -3.87 -5.08
C GLU A 303 -0.77 -3.14 -5.31
N MET A 304 -1.89 -3.80 -5.02
CA MET A 304 -3.22 -3.18 -5.08
C MET A 304 -3.37 -2.03 -4.08
N ALA A 305 -2.85 -2.19 -2.86
CA ALA A 305 -2.88 -1.13 -1.85
C ALA A 305 -2.03 0.08 -2.26
N ILE A 306 -0.83 -0.16 -2.81
CA ILE A 306 0.04 0.88 -3.36
C ILE A 306 -0.67 1.64 -4.49
N ALA A 307 -1.23 0.92 -5.47
CA ALA A 307 -1.93 1.55 -6.60
C ALA A 307 -3.12 2.43 -6.15
N LYS A 308 -3.87 1.96 -5.15
CA LYS A 308 -4.97 2.74 -4.54
C LYS A 308 -4.45 4.01 -3.87
N LEU A 309 -3.35 3.92 -3.11
CA LEU A 309 -2.74 5.08 -2.48
C LEU A 309 -2.22 6.09 -3.51
N GLU A 310 -1.66 5.64 -4.64
CA GLU A 310 -1.25 6.53 -5.73
C GLU A 310 -2.44 7.31 -6.31
N GLU A 311 -3.58 6.65 -6.52
CA GLU A 311 -4.81 7.31 -6.97
C GLU A 311 -5.37 8.30 -5.93
N GLU A 312 -5.38 7.91 -4.64
CA GLU A 312 -5.79 8.78 -3.54
C GLU A 312 -4.89 10.03 -3.44
N ILE A 313 -3.57 9.87 -3.55
CA ILE A 313 -2.60 10.98 -3.55
C ILE A 313 -2.83 11.89 -4.76
N LYS A 314 -2.95 11.33 -5.97
CA LYS A 314 -3.20 12.11 -7.20
C LYS A 314 -4.50 12.90 -7.11
N THR A 315 -5.58 12.27 -6.62
CA THR A 315 -6.88 12.92 -6.43
C THR A 315 -6.77 14.04 -5.39
N GLY A 316 -6.11 13.81 -4.26
CA GLY A 316 -5.91 14.83 -3.23
C GLY A 316 -5.07 16.01 -3.72
N LEU A 317 -4.04 15.77 -4.51
CA LEU A 317 -3.22 16.83 -5.14
C LEU A 317 -4.04 17.66 -6.12
N PHE A 318 -4.86 17.01 -6.94
CA PHE A 318 -5.79 17.69 -7.84
C PHE A 318 -6.78 18.56 -7.07
N SER A 319 -7.45 18.02 -6.04
CA SER A 319 -8.37 18.79 -5.20
C SER A 319 -7.69 19.96 -4.48
N LYS A 320 -6.42 19.79 -4.07
CA LYS A 320 -5.62 20.89 -3.48
C LYS A 320 -5.38 22.00 -4.50
N LYS A 321 -4.97 21.66 -5.73
CA LYS A 321 -4.75 22.61 -6.82
C LYS A 321 -6.04 23.33 -7.20
N GLU A 322 -7.15 22.59 -7.37
CA GLU A 322 -8.47 23.13 -7.65
C GLU A 322 -8.91 24.14 -6.57
N LEU A 323 -8.75 23.79 -5.29
CA LEU A 323 -9.09 24.69 -4.19
C LEU A 323 -8.23 25.96 -4.17
N GLN A 324 -6.94 25.85 -4.47
CA GLN A 324 -6.04 27.01 -4.58
C GLN A 324 -6.43 27.93 -5.76
N ASN A 325 -6.77 27.34 -6.91
CA ASN A 325 -7.25 28.06 -8.09
C ASN A 325 -8.56 28.79 -7.78
N LEU A 326 -9.53 28.10 -7.15
CA LEU A 326 -10.80 28.69 -6.73
C LEU A 326 -10.58 29.90 -5.80
N LYS A 327 -9.72 29.75 -4.79
CA LYS A 327 -9.39 30.81 -3.83
C LYS A 327 -8.76 32.02 -4.50
N SER A 328 -7.71 31.79 -5.28
CA SER A 328 -6.94 32.87 -5.92
C SER A 328 -7.71 33.59 -7.02
N ARG A 329 -8.59 32.88 -7.76
CA ARG A 329 -9.35 33.48 -8.88
C ARG A 329 -10.55 34.30 -8.41
N TYR A 330 -11.30 33.82 -7.42
CA TYR A 330 -12.61 34.39 -7.09
C TYR A 330 -12.69 35.10 -5.74
N PHE A 331 -11.70 34.96 -4.88
CA PHE A 331 -11.77 35.54 -3.53
C PHE A 331 -10.61 36.49 -3.28
N ARG A 332 -10.93 37.67 -2.74
CA ARG A 332 -9.93 38.57 -2.17
C ARG A 332 -9.93 38.37 -0.68
N ILE A 333 -8.79 37.98 -0.13
CA ILE A 333 -8.58 37.82 1.30
C ILE A 333 -7.75 39.03 1.76
N ASP A 334 -8.23 39.75 2.77
CA ASP A 334 -7.53 40.89 3.35
C ASP A 334 -6.32 40.45 4.20
N GLU A 335 -5.53 41.42 4.64
CA GLU A 335 -4.33 41.18 5.48
C GLU A 335 -4.66 40.48 6.82
N THR A 336 -5.91 40.53 7.27
CA THR A 336 -6.39 39.85 8.48
C THR A 336 -6.90 38.43 8.23
N GLY A 337 -6.84 37.96 6.98
CA GLY A 337 -7.30 36.63 6.58
C GLY A 337 -8.82 36.52 6.35
N LYS A 338 -9.54 37.65 6.30
CA LYS A 338 -11.00 37.70 6.06
C LYS A 338 -11.30 37.99 4.60
N LEU A 339 -12.49 37.56 4.15
CA LEU A 339 -12.96 37.88 2.80
C LEU A 339 -13.29 39.36 2.69
N ASN A 340 -12.72 40.01 1.66
CA ASN A 340 -12.99 41.39 1.31
C ASN A 340 -14.22 41.45 0.38
N PHE A 341 -15.22 42.25 0.78
CA PHE A 341 -16.47 42.47 0.05
C PHE A 341 -16.60 43.89 -0.54
N ASP A 342 -15.50 44.61 -0.74
CA ASP A 342 -15.49 45.99 -1.26
C ASP A 342 -16.08 46.09 -2.68
N PHE A 343 -16.09 44.98 -3.42
CA PHE A 343 -16.74 44.92 -4.74
C PHE A 343 -18.24 45.26 -4.67
N LEU A 344 -18.90 45.07 -3.51
CA LEU A 344 -20.30 45.46 -3.34
C LEU A 344 -20.51 46.98 -3.49
N ASN A 345 -19.47 47.79 -3.24
CA ASN A 345 -19.55 49.25 -3.40
C ASN A 345 -19.86 49.60 -4.85
N GLU A 346 -19.10 49.03 -5.79
CA GLU A 346 -19.27 49.26 -7.24
C GLU A 346 -20.67 48.84 -7.70
N ILE A 347 -21.19 47.73 -7.19
CA ILE A 347 -22.51 47.20 -7.56
C ILE A 347 -23.64 48.07 -7.01
N ILE A 348 -23.53 48.48 -5.74
CA ILE A 348 -24.53 49.34 -5.11
C ILE A 348 -24.53 50.73 -5.78
N ASP A 349 -23.34 51.27 -6.08
CA ASP A 349 -23.21 52.56 -6.75
C ASP A 349 -23.83 52.52 -8.15
N ASP A 350 -23.50 51.51 -8.94
CA ASP A 350 -24.06 51.31 -10.29
C ASP A 350 -25.58 51.14 -10.27
N TYR A 351 -26.10 50.35 -9.32
CA TYR A 351 -27.55 50.15 -9.15
C TYR A 351 -28.26 51.45 -8.74
N VAL A 352 -27.74 52.16 -7.74
CA VAL A 352 -28.33 53.40 -7.24
C VAL A 352 -28.34 54.48 -8.33
N ASN A 353 -27.27 54.59 -9.11
CA ASN A 353 -27.17 55.55 -10.20
C ASN A 353 -28.20 55.32 -11.31
N ARG A 354 -28.57 54.05 -11.58
CA ARG A 354 -29.53 53.71 -12.64
C ARG A 354 -30.99 53.76 -12.19
N HIS A 355 -31.26 53.52 -10.91
CA HIS A 355 -32.62 53.31 -10.41
C HIS A 355 -33.14 54.42 -9.48
N TYR A 356 -32.28 55.32 -9.00
CA TYR A 356 -32.67 56.41 -8.11
C TYR A 356 -32.33 57.79 -8.70
N PRO A 357 -33.21 58.81 -8.49
CA PRO A 357 -32.91 60.19 -8.83
C PRO A 357 -31.66 60.68 -8.09
N GLU A 358 -30.89 61.60 -8.69
CA GLU A 358 -29.66 62.17 -8.11
C GLU A 358 -29.85 62.67 -6.66
N SER A 359 -31.01 63.27 -6.35
CA SER A 359 -31.34 63.78 -5.01
C SER A 359 -31.40 62.69 -3.92
N MET A 360 -31.56 61.42 -4.29
CA MET A 360 -31.62 60.27 -3.38
C MET A 360 -30.33 59.45 -3.36
N GLN A 361 -29.31 59.79 -4.15
CA GLN A 361 -28.05 59.05 -4.26
C GLN A 361 -27.07 59.35 -3.10
N ASN A 362 -27.59 59.42 -1.87
CA ASN A 362 -26.79 59.71 -0.67
C ASN A 362 -26.22 58.44 -0.01
N ALA A 363 -25.21 58.64 0.86
CA ALA A 363 -24.53 57.55 1.55
C ALA A 363 -25.44 56.72 2.47
N SER A 364 -26.52 57.33 3.01
CA SER A 364 -27.48 56.65 3.89
C SER A 364 -28.25 55.56 3.14
N VAL A 365 -28.73 55.86 1.93
CA VAL A 365 -29.41 54.88 1.07
C VAL A 365 -28.48 53.72 0.72
N LYS A 366 -27.24 54.02 0.32
CA LYS A 366 -26.23 52.99 0.00
C LYS A 366 -25.88 52.10 1.20
N SER A 367 -25.76 52.69 2.40
CA SER A 367 -25.49 51.95 3.64
C SER A 367 -26.64 51.03 4.06
N ASN A 368 -27.88 51.40 3.75
CA ASN A 368 -29.07 50.60 4.03
C ASN A 368 -29.05 49.26 3.28
N PHE A 369 -28.58 49.25 2.03
CA PHE A 369 -28.40 48.01 1.26
C PHE A 369 -27.30 47.13 1.86
N LYS A 370 -26.17 47.70 2.31
CA LYS A 370 -25.06 46.92 2.87
C LYS A 370 -25.37 46.24 4.21
N SER A 371 -26.23 46.86 5.01
CA SER A 371 -26.49 46.43 6.39
C SER A 371 -27.65 45.44 6.51
N ILE A 372 -28.57 45.43 5.54
CA ILE A 372 -29.82 44.65 5.60
C ILE A 372 -29.82 43.55 4.52
N PRO A 373 -29.74 42.25 4.89
CA PRO A 373 -29.56 41.15 3.95
C PRO A 373 -30.65 41.04 2.88
N HIS A 374 -31.91 41.30 3.24
CA HIS A 374 -33.05 41.18 2.34
C HIS A 374 -33.10 42.30 1.28
N LYS A 375 -32.64 43.51 1.64
CA LYS A 375 -32.48 44.63 0.71
C LYS A 375 -31.28 44.40 -0.20
N LEU A 376 -30.15 43.94 0.36
CA LEU A 376 -28.99 43.57 -0.45
C LEU A 376 -29.37 42.51 -1.47
N LEU A 377 -30.14 41.49 -1.04
CA LEU A 377 -30.51 40.37 -1.90
C LEU A 377 -31.32 40.86 -3.10
N TYR A 378 -32.33 41.69 -2.85
CA TYR A 378 -33.11 42.31 -3.92
C TYR A 378 -32.22 43.07 -4.91
N LEU A 379 -31.30 43.90 -4.40
CA LEU A 379 -30.40 44.70 -5.23
C LEU A 379 -29.51 43.81 -6.10
N ILE A 380 -28.77 42.88 -5.49
CA ILE A 380 -27.78 42.07 -6.23
C ILE A 380 -28.43 41.18 -7.28
N ILE A 381 -29.65 40.68 -7.04
CA ILE A 381 -30.33 39.84 -8.02
C ILE A 381 -30.83 40.70 -9.19
N ARG A 382 -31.40 41.88 -8.91
CA ARG A 382 -31.83 42.81 -9.96
C ARG A 382 -30.67 43.30 -10.81
N ASP A 383 -29.58 43.63 -10.16
CA ASP A 383 -28.33 43.96 -10.82
C ASP A 383 -27.86 42.80 -11.71
N PHE A 384 -27.75 41.60 -11.14
CA PHE A 384 -27.30 40.41 -11.88
C PHE A 384 -28.18 40.13 -13.12
N GLN A 385 -29.50 40.24 -12.97
CA GLN A 385 -30.45 40.11 -14.07
C GLN A 385 -30.20 41.15 -15.16
N SER A 386 -29.98 42.41 -14.79
CA SER A 386 -29.76 43.49 -15.76
C SER A 386 -28.43 43.39 -16.50
N VAL A 387 -27.39 42.85 -15.86
CA VAL A 387 -26.02 42.87 -16.38
C VAL A 387 -25.64 41.57 -17.09
N TYR A 388 -26.06 40.40 -16.58
CA TYR A 388 -25.51 39.12 -17.03
C TYR A 388 -26.52 38.19 -17.73
N PHE A 389 -27.84 38.41 -17.65
CA PHE A 389 -28.80 37.47 -18.26
C PHE A 389 -28.65 37.34 -19.79
N SER A 390 -28.31 38.43 -20.47
CA SER A 390 -28.07 38.39 -21.92
C SER A 390 -26.90 37.48 -22.31
N LEU A 391 -25.92 37.25 -21.43
CA LEU A 391 -24.79 36.36 -21.70
C LEU A 391 -25.19 34.87 -21.71
N ILE A 392 -26.20 34.51 -20.93
CA ILE A 392 -26.58 33.11 -20.66
C ILE A 392 -27.85 32.68 -21.40
N GLU A 393 -28.69 33.63 -21.84
CA GLU A 393 -29.98 33.32 -22.48
C GLU A 393 -30.26 34.13 -23.76
N GLY A 394 -29.43 35.12 -24.10
CA GLY A 394 -29.69 36.05 -25.21
C GLY A 394 -28.51 36.33 -26.13
N TYR A 395 -28.74 37.22 -27.08
CA TYR A 395 -27.70 37.78 -27.93
C TYR A 395 -27.00 38.95 -27.22
N ILE A 396 -25.68 39.03 -27.37
CA ILE A 396 -24.87 40.16 -26.92
C ILE A 396 -24.17 40.83 -28.09
N LYS A 397 -23.87 42.12 -27.94
CA LYS A 397 -23.05 42.87 -28.89
C LYS A 397 -21.58 42.79 -28.52
N ILE A 398 -20.75 42.43 -29.49
CA ILE A 398 -19.29 42.39 -29.36
C ILE A 398 -18.61 43.30 -30.38
N GLU A 399 -17.41 43.74 -30.04
CA GLU A 399 -16.50 44.45 -30.94
C GLU A 399 -15.63 43.44 -31.70
N GLU A 400 -15.76 43.43 -33.03
CA GLU A 400 -14.96 42.59 -33.94
C GLU A 400 -14.29 43.49 -34.99
N GLY A 401 -13.02 43.83 -34.76
CA GLY A 401 -12.30 44.81 -35.59
C GLY A 401 -12.90 46.21 -35.46
N MET A 402 -13.38 46.80 -36.57
CA MET A 402 -14.09 48.09 -36.58
C MET A 402 -15.62 47.93 -36.64
N GLN A 403 -16.15 46.70 -36.54
CA GLN A 403 -17.58 46.42 -36.66
C GLN A 403 -18.16 45.89 -35.35
N THR A 404 -19.48 46.06 -35.20
CA THR A 404 -20.26 45.48 -34.10
C THR A 404 -21.02 44.26 -34.59
N LYS A 405 -21.00 43.17 -33.83
CA LYS A 405 -21.68 41.92 -34.19
C LYS A 405 -22.53 41.42 -33.02
N ASP A 406 -23.75 40.97 -33.33
CA ASP A 406 -24.60 40.26 -32.38
C ASP A 406 -24.22 38.77 -32.36
N VAL A 407 -23.89 38.23 -31.19
CA VAL A 407 -23.48 36.83 -31.02
C VAL A 407 -24.22 36.16 -29.88
N LEU A 408 -24.40 34.84 -30.00
CA LEU A 408 -24.92 33.97 -28.96
C LEU A 408 -23.76 33.20 -28.32
N LEU A 409 -23.56 33.33 -27.01
CA LEU A 409 -22.48 32.64 -26.30
C LEU A 409 -22.89 31.28 -25.77
N ILE A 410 -24.13 31.16 -25.31
CA ILE A 410 -24.69 29.97 -24.68
C ILE A 410 -26.00 29.64 -25.39
N GLN A 411 -26.23 28.36 -25.67
CA GLN A 411 -27.48 27.88 -26.22
C GLN A 411 -28.64 28.21 -25.28
N SER A 412 -29.68 28.86 -25.81
CA SER A 412 -30.88 29.21 -25.06
C SER A 412 -31.48 27.98 -24.38
N GLY A 413 -31.85 28.12 -23.11
CA GLY A 413 -32.39 27.03 -22.30
C GLY A 413 -31.37 26.31 -21.41
N LEU A 414 -30.06 26.44 -21.66
CA LEU A 414 -29.03 25.72 -20.88
C LEU A 414 -29.05 26.09 -19.39
N PHE A 415 -29.40 27.34 -19.07
CA PHE A 415 -29.51 27.88 -17.71
C PHE A 415 -30.95 28.24 -17.29
N LEU A 416 -31.97 27.73 -18.01
CA LEU A 416 -33.37 28.08 -17.74
C LEU A 416 -33.77 27.82 -16.28
N ALA A 417 -33.34 26.69 -15.71
CA ALA A 417 -33.64 26.33 -14.32
C ALA A 417 -33.04 27.31 -13.30
N GLU A 418 -31.84 27.84 -13.55
CA GLU A 418 -31.22 28.87 -12.69
C GLU A 418 -31.95 30.21 -12.82
N ILE A 419 -32.31 30.59 -14.05
CA ILE A 419 -32.99 31.84 -14.36
C ILE A 419 -34.40 31.87 -13.75
N GLU A 420 -35.16 30.78 -13.86
CA GLU A 420 -36.47 30.64 -13.22
C GLU A 420 -36.37 30.78 -11.70
N LYS A 421 -35.39 30.13 -11.07
CA LYS A 421 -35.15 30.25 -9.63
C LYS A 421 -34.80 31.67 -9.21
N ILE A 422 -33.94 32.34 -9.97
CA ILE A 422 -33.64 33.75 -9.75
C ILE A 422 -34.91 34.61 -9.85
N ASN A 423 -35.72 34.42 -10.89
CA ASN A 423 -36.95 35.17 -11.08
C ASN A 423 -37.96 34.93 -9.96
N MET A 424 -38.09 33.70 -9.46
CA MET A 424 -38.90 33.39 -8.27
C MET A 424 -38.36 34.10 -7.03
N LEU A 425 -37.05 34.06 -6.81
CA LEU A 425 -36.38 34.69 -5.67
C LEU A 425 -36.63 36.21 -5.65
N ILE A 426 -36.55 36.87 -6.81
CA ILE A 426 -36.89 38.30 -6.97
C ILE A 426 -38.33 38.57 -6.55
N ARG A 427 -39.29 37.78 -7.05
CA ARG A 427 -40.72 37.97 -6.71
C ARG A 427 -40.96 37.78 -5.22
N SER A 428 -40.35 36.77 -4.62
CA SER A 428 -40.47 36.50 -3.18
C SER A 428 -39.86 37.60 -2.31
N ILE A 429 -38.66 38.07 -2.65
CA ILE A 429 -37.98 39.12 -1.86
C ILE A 429 -38.63 40.50 -2.06
N ASP A 430 -39.11 40.82 -3.26
CA ASP A 430 -39.90 42.03 -3.53
C ASP A 430 -41.22 42.01 -2.76
N GLY A 431 -41.92 40.87 -2.76
CA GLY A 431 -43.13 40.66 -1.98
C GLY A 431 -42.89 40.80 -0.47
N PHE A 432 -41.78 40.26 0.04
CA PHE A 432 -41.37 40.43 1.43
C PHE A 432 -41.12 41.91 1.77
N ASN A 433 -40.33 42.62 0.95
CA ASN A 433 -39.99 44.03 1.17
C ASN A 433 -41.22 44.96 1.12
N LYS A 434 -42.19 44.67 0.24
CA LYS A 434 -43.46 45.41 0.17
C LYS A 434 -44.34 45.15 1.39
N LYS A 435 -44.39 43.90 1.86
CA LYS A 435 -45.19 43.53 3.02
C LYS A 435 -44.59 44.06 4.34
N TYR A 436 -43.26 44.15 4.42
CA TYR A 436 -42.54 44.53 5.63
C TYR A 436 -41.46 45.61 5.38
N PRO A 437 -41.83 46.83 4.94
CA PRO A 437 -40.88 47.85 4.49
C PRO A 437 -39.92 48.35 5.60
N SER A 438 -40.38 48.32 6.86
CA SER A 438 -39.62 48.76 8.03
C SER A 438 -38.91 47.62 8.77
N PHE A 439 -38.95 46.38 8.25
CA PHE A 439 -38.34 45.23 8.92
C PHE A 439 -36.83 45.33 8.95
N GLN A 440 -36.28 45.50 10.15
CA GLN A 440 -34.85 45.57 10.39
C GLN A 440 -34.33 44.17 10.68
N TYR A 441 -33.37 43.73 9.85
CA TYR A 441 -32.73 42.42 10.00
C TYR A 441 -31.28 42.58 9.59
N SER A 442 -30.33 42.33 10.48
CA SER A 442 -28.91 42.53 10.21
C SER A 442 -28.22 41.24 9.78
N PHE A 443 -27.06 41.32 9.14
CA PHE A 443 -26.22 40.15 8.84
C PHE A 443 -25.74 39.41 10.11
N GLN A 444 -25.57 40.13 11.21
CA GLN A 444 -25.24 39.52 12.51
C GLN A 444 -26.40 38.65 13.00
N LEU A 445 -27.63 39.18 12.96
CA LEU A 445 -28.82 38.44 13.33
C LEU A 445 -29.05 37.24 12.40
N MET A 446 -28.85 37.40 11.09
CA MET A 446 -28.89 36.30 10.13
C MET A 446 -27.95 35.16 10.52
N SER A 447 -26.69 35.50 10.84
CA SER A 447 -25.67 34.51 11.19
C SER A 447 -26.00 33.77 12.49
N GLU A 448 -26.54 34.49 13.49
CA GLU A 448 -26.98 33.88 14.75
C GLU A 448 -28.17 32.92 14.52
N LYS A 449 -29.19 33.37 13.78
CA LYS A 449 -30.42 32.61 13.59
C LYS A 449 -30.27 31.44 12.62
N MET A 450 -29.29 31.46 11.71
CA MET A 450 -28.93 30.27 10.93
C MET A 450 -28.40 29.13 11.79
N ILE A 451 -27.79 29.43 12.95
CA ILE A 451 -27.28 28.42 13.89
C ILE A 451 -28.35 28.02 14.89
N LYS A 452 -29.03 29.01 15.50
CA LYS A 452 -29.97 28.80 16.61
C LYS A 452 -31.42 28.54 16.17
N GLY A 453 -31.73 28.80 14.90
CA GLY A 453 -33.10 28.85 14.39
C GLY A 453 -33.77 30.20 14.59
N ALA A 454 -34.79 30.46 13.76
CA ALA A 454 -35.68 31.62 13.89
C ALA A 454 -36.66 31.44 15.07
N GLN A 455 -37.03 32.54 15.73
CA GLN A 455 -37.99 32.48 16.85
C GLN A 455 -39.43 32.77 16.41
N ASP A 456 -39.62 33.59 15.37
CA ASP A 456 -40.93 33.89 14.80
C ASP A 456 -41.05 33.48 13.32
N GLN A 457 -42.29 33.46 12.84
CA GLN A 457 -42.62 33.00 11.49
C GLN A 457 -42.10 33.92 10.39
N ILE A 458 -41.96 35.23 10.64
CA ILE A 458 -41.47 36.22 9.66
C ILE A 458 -39.96 36.01 9.48
N GLU A 459 -39.21 35.91 10.58
CA GLU A 459 -37.78 35.57 10.58
C GLU A 459 -37.55 34.23 9.89
N SER A 460 -38.35 33.21 10.20
CA SER A 460 -38.23 31.87 9.62
C SER A 460 -38.43 31.87 8.10
N ALA A 461 -39.46 32.57 7.62
CA ALA A 461 -39.73 32.72 6.20
C ALA A 461 -38.60 33.48 5.49
N LEU A 462 -38.07 34.54 6.10
CA LEU A 462 -36.95 35.29 5.55
C LEU A 462 -35.68 34.45 5.49
N LEU A 463 -35.33 33.75 6.58
CA LEU A 463 -34.14 32.88 6.62
C LEU A 463 -34.18 31.80 5.54
N LYS A 464 -35.34 31.16 5.33
CA LYS A 464 -35.50 30.18 4.26
C LYS A 464 -35.22 30.80 2.88
N LEU A 465 -35.67 32.02 2.65
CA LEU A 465 -35.44 32.75 1.40
C LEU A 465 -33.97 33.12 1.22
N LEU A 466 -33.30 33.61 2.27
CA LEU A 466 -31.88 33.98 2.26
C LEU A 466 -30.97 32.75 2.07
N SER A 467 -31.23 31.65 2.79
CA SER A 467 -30.49 30.40 2.60
C SER A 467 -30.68 29.82 1.19
N GLY A 468 -31.92 29.83 0.69
CA GLY A 468 -32.23 29.38 -0.66
C GLY A 468 -31.50 30.21 -1.73
N ALA A 469 -31.35 31.52 -1.51
CA ALA A 469 -30.54 32.38 -2.37
C ALA A 469 -29.06 31.96 -2.39
N GLY A 470 -28.46 31.72 -1.21
CA GLY A 470 -27.09 31.25 -1.09
C GLY A 470 -26.83 29.97 -1.89
N GLU A 471 -27.71 28.97 -1.76
CA GLU A 471 -27.61 27.71 -2.50
C GLU A 471 -27.72 27.91 -4.02
N ILE A 472 -28.63 28.78 -4.48
CA ILE A 472 -28.79 29.09 -5.91
C ILE A 472 -27.51 29.74 -6.44
N PHE A 473 -26.97 30.74 -5.74
CA PHE A 473 -25.73 31.40 -6.16
C PHE A 473 -24.55 30.42 -6.21
N GLY A 474 -24.39 29.56 -5.21
CA GLY A 474 -23.32 28.57 -5.18
C GLY A 474 -23.40 27.57 -6.32
N ARG A 475 -24.59 26.98 -6.58
CA ARG A 475 -24.79 26.05 -7.70
C ARG A 475 -24.61 26.71 -9.06
N PHE A 476 -25.06 27.95 -9.19
CA PHE A 476 -24.90 28.69 -10.44
C PHE A 476 -23.42 29.02 -10.69
N ALA A 477 -22.70 29.50 -9.67
CA ALA A 477 -21.26 29.74 -9.75
C ALA A 477 -20.52 28.47 -10.22
N GLN A 478 -20.82 27.31 -9.63
CA GLN A 478 -20.20 26.04 -10.01
C GLN A 478 -20.41 25.69 -11.49
N LYS A 479 -21.62 25.90 -12.03
CA LYS A 479 -21.87 25.63 -13.47
C LYS A 479 -21.05 26.54 -14.38
N ILE A 480 -20.93 27.82 -14.05
CA ILE A 480 -20.13 28.75 -14.86
C ILE A 480 -18.63 28.46 -14.68
N ASP A 481 -18.21 28.10 -13.48
CA ASP A 481 -16.83 27.72 -13.16
C ASP A 481 -16.37 26.53 -14.01
N VAL A 482 -17.25 25.53 -14.24
CA VAL A 482 -16.97 24.43 -15.19
C VAL A 482 -16.66 24.96 -16.60
N LEU A 483 -17.37 26.00 -17.07
CA LEU A 483 -17.11 26.60 -18.38
C LEU A 483 -15.75 27.31 -18.41
N ILE A 484 -15.37 27.97 -17.31
CA ILE A 484 -14.07 28.63 -17.17
C ILE A 484 -12.95 27.60 -17.11
N GLU A 485 -13.08 26.52 -16.34
CA GLU A 485 -12.09 25.44 -16.27
C GLU A 485 -11.90 24.77 -17.63
N ASN A 486 -12.99 24.49 -18.36
CA ASN A 486 -12.91 24.00 -19.75
C ASN A 486 -12.12 24.93 -20.67
N HIS A 487 -12.32 26.24 -20.51
CA HIS A 487 -11.62 27.27 -21.27
C HIS A 487 -10.12 27.31 -20.94
N LEU A 488 -9.76 27.21 -19.66
CA LEU A 488 -8.37 27.18 -19.23
C LEU A 488 -7.66 25.92 -19.70
N LEU A 489 -8.33 24.76 -19.64
CA LEU A 489 -7.84 23.52 -20.21
C LEU A 489 -7.61 23.65 -21.72
N ALA A 490 -8.53 24.29 -22.46
CA ALA A 490 -8.33 24.54 -23.89
C ALA A 490 -7.15 25.48 -24.19
N LYS A 491 -6.94 26.53 -23.38
CA LYS A 491 -5.76 27.42 -23.49
C LYS A 491 -4.45 26.70 -23.17
N GLU A 492 -4.47 25.78 -22.22
CA GLU A 492 -3.30 24.96 -21.90
C GLU A 492 -2.94 24.01 -23.06
N TYR A 493 -3.94 23.35 -23.65
CA TYR A 493 -3.76 22.53 -24.85
C TYR A 493 -3.22 23.35 -26.03
N GLU A 494 -3.71 24.57 -26.21
CA GLU A 494 -3.17 25.52 -27.20
C GLU A 494 -1.70 25.82 -26.97
N ARG A 495 -1.34 26.21 -25.74
CA ARG A 495 0.04 26.51 -25.38
C ARG A 495 0.97 25.32 -25.60
N ASN A 496 0.47 24.11 -25.39
CA ASN A 496 1.23 22.87 -25.56
C ASN A 496 1.22 22.34 -27.01
N GLY A 497 0.58 23.03 -27.96
CA GLY A 497 0.50 22.60 -29.36
C GLY A 497 -0.37 21.36 -29.60
N GLN A 498 -1.29 21.06 -28.68
CA GLN A 498 -2.14 19.86 -28.67
C GLN A 498 -3.58 20.14 -29.16
N LEU A 499 -3.82 21.29 -29.78
CA LEU A 499 -5.13 21.63 -30.32
C LEU A 499 -5.51 20.73 -31.49
N ASN A 500 -6.75 20.26 -31.48
CA ASN A 500 -7.38 19.63 -32.62
C ASN A 500 -8.46 20.55 -33.22
N GLU A 501 -8.89 20.25 -34.44
CA GLU A 501 -9.90 21.02 -35.16
C GLU A 501 -11.21 21.15 -34.37
N LYS A 502 -11.63 20.10 -33.66
CA LYS A 502 -12.84 20.11 -32.83
C LYS A 502 -12.76 21.20 -31.76
N ILE A 503 -11.66 21.31 -31.02
CA ILE A 503 -11.46 22.33 -29.99
C ILE A 503 -11.38 23.72 -30.64
N LEU A 504 -10.67 23.87 -31.76
CA LEU A 504 -10.54 25.14 -32.48
C LEU A 504 -11.89 25.72 -32.90
N THR A 505 -12.80 24.90 -33.45
CA THR A 505 -14.14 25.36 -33.86
C THR A 505 -14.99 25.89 -32.70
N THR A 506 -14.66 25.54 -31.45
CA THR A 506 -15.44 26.01 -30.28
C THR A 506 -15.27 27.49 -29.98
N ARG A 507 -14.27 28.17 -30.56
CA ARG A 507 -14.01 29.61 -30.37
C ARG A 507 -15.17 30.51 -30.80
N GLU A 508 -16.03 30.05 -31.69
CA GLU A 508 -17.14 30.85 -32.22
C GLU A 508 -18.51 30.18 -32.03
N ARG A 509 -18.52 28.91 -31.58
CA ARG A 509 -19.75 28.13 -31.43
C ARG A 509 -20.36 28.33 -30.04
N PRO A 510 -21.68 28.57 -29.93
CA PRO A 510 -22.36 28.65 -28.64
C PRO A 510 -22.14 27.40 -27.78
N ILE A 511 -22.06 27.57 -26.45
CA ILE A 511 -21.95 26.47 -25.49
C ILE A 511 -23.29 25.74 -25.40
N GLU A 512 -23.28 24.44 -25.65
CA GLU A 512 -24.49 23.60 -25.74
C GLU A 512 -24.69 22.73 -24.49
N GLU A 513 -23.65 22.48 -23.70
CA GLU A 513 -23.72 21.67 -22.47
C GLU A 513 -22.72 22.12 -21.40
N VAL A 514 -23.07 21.87 -20.12
CA VAL A 514 -22.20 22.10 -18.96
C VAL A 514 -21.63 20.76 -18.49
N LYS A 515 -20.49 20.36 -19.06
CA LYS A 515 -19.72 19.15 -18.71
C LYS A 515 -18.23 19.44 -18.81
N ILE A 516 -17.39 18.62 -18.17
CA ILE A 516 -15.93 18.74 -18.25
C ILE A 516 -15.48 18.35 -19.67
N LEU A 517 -14.95 19.32 -20.43
CA LEU A 517 -14.57 19.21 -21.83
C LEU A 517 -13.43 20.17 -22.17
N HIS A 518 -12.60 19.85 -23.15
CA HIS A 518 -11.65 20.80 -23.72
C HIS A 518 -12.39 21.75 -24.68
N ARG A 519 -12.74 22.95 -24.22
CA ARG A 519 -13.58 23.88 -25.00
C ARG A 519 -13.29 25.33 -24.65
N PHE A 520 -13.15 26.20 -25.65
CA PHE A 520 -13.08 27.65 -25.43
C PHE A 520 -14.45 28.24 -25.07
N ILE A 521 -14.44 29.29 -24.25
CA ILE A 521 -15.56 30.23 -24.20
C ILE A 521 -15.65 30.93 -25.57
N PRO A 522 -16.84 31.03 -26.18
CA PRO A 522 -16.97 31.63 -27.51
C PRO A 522 -16.61 33.11 -27.48
N TYR A 523 -15.85 33.56 -28.49
CA TYR A 523 -15.37 34.93 -28.66
C TYR A 523 -14.63 35.48 -27.43
N TYR A 524 -13.97 34.60 -26.65
CA TYR A 524 -13.44 34.91 -25.31
C TYR A 524 -12.57 36.18 -25.22
N ASN A 525 -11.83 36.52 -26.29
CA ASN A 525 -10.92 37.66 -26.38
C ASN A 525 -11.57 38.95 -26.93
N THR A 526 -12.83 38.91 -27.35
CA THR A 526 -13.56 40.06 -27.89
C THR A 526 -14.21 40.87 -26.77
N LYS A 527 -14.37 42.18 -26.98
CA LYS A 527 -14.94 43.09 -25.98
C LYS A 527 -16.45 43.19 -26.11
N ILE A 528 -17.13 43.30 -24.96
CA ILE A 528 -18.59 43.47 -24.90
C ILE A 528 -18.98 44.93 -25.07
N ILE A 529 -19.98 45.19 -25.91
CA ILE A 529 -20.59 46.51 -26.12
C ILE A 529 -21.94 46.53 -25.41
N THR A 530 -22.03 47.28 -24.31
CA THR A 530 -23.26 47.44 -23.53
C THR A 530 -23.24 48.77 -22.77
N GLN A 531 -24.34 49.12 -22.11
CA GLN A 531 -24.45 50.29 -21.24
C GLN A 531 -24.17 49.96 -19.76
N SER A 532 -23.81 48.71 -19.44
CA SER A 532 -23.54 48.29 -18.08
C SER A 532 -22.04 48.29 -17.72
N ARG A 533 -21.70 48.03 -16.45
CA ARG A 533 -20.32 48.00 -15.93
C ARG A 533 -19.38 46.96 -16.57
N ILE A 534 -19.90 46.08 -17.41
CA ILE A 534 -19.10 45.09 -18.16
C ILE A 534 -18.71 45.59 -19.55
N ALA A 535 -19.11 46.80 -19.93
CA ALA A 535 -18.73 47.42 -21.20
C ALA A 535 -17.20 47.50 -21.35
N GLY A 536 -16.70 47.12 -22.52
CA GLY A 536 -15.27 47.15 -22.86
C GLY A 536 -14.43 46.01 -22.26
N LYS A 537 -15.00 45.17 -21.39
CA LYS A 537 -14.34 43.96 -20.88
C LYS A 537 -14.42 42.84 -21.90
N THR A 538 -13.42 41.97 -21.90
CA THR A 538 -13.43 40.76 -22.71
C THR A 538 -14.43 39.75 -22.18
N ILE A 539 -14.97 38.88 -23.03
CA ILE A 539 -15.92 37.85 -22.60
C ILE A 539 -15.32 36.94 -21.52
N GLU A 540 -14.04 36.58 -21.63
CA GLU A 540 -13.32 35.80 -20.59
C GLU A 540 -13.36 36.50 -19.22
N GLU A 541 -13.07 37.81 -19.18
CA GLU A 541 -13.13 38.61 -17.96
C GLU A 541 -14.55 38.68 -17.40
N VAL A 542 -15.56 38.84 -18.26
CA VAL A 542 -16.96 38.92 -17.83
C VAL A 542 -17.45 37.60 -17.23
N PHE A 543 -17.10 36.45 -17.81
CA PHE A 543 -17.41 35.15 -17.22
C PHE A 543 -16.72 34.98 -15.85
N THR A 544 -15.45 35.38 -15.77
CA THR A 544 -14.68 35.32 -14.51
C THR A 544 -15.29 36.21 -13.43
N GLU A 545 -15.69 37.43 -13.78
CA GLU A 545 -16.35 38.37 -12.88
C GLU A 545 -17.73 37.87 -12.45
N MET A 546 -18.52 37.34 -13.37
CA MET A 546 -19.83 36.76 -13.08
C MET A 546 -19.71 35.62 -12.05
N THR A 547 -18.79 34.68 -12.28
CA THR A 547 -18.52 33.57 -11.35
C THR A 547 -18.02 34.06 -10.00
N LYS A 548 -17.12 35.06 -10.01
CA LYS A 548 -16.64 35.71 -8.79
C LYS A 548 -17.79 36.27 -7.97
N LEU A 549 -18.71 37.01 -8.59
CA LEU A 549 -19.85 37.59 -7.89
C LEU A 549 -20.76 36.52 -7.30
N LEU A 550 -21.13 35.51 -8.09
CA LEU A 550 -21.98 34.42 -7.63
C LEU A 550 -21.37 33.66 -6.43
N TYR A 551 -20.07 33.33 -6.47
CA TYR A 551 -19.39 32.71 -5.34
C TYR A 551 -19.35 33.60 -4.10
N ASN A 552 -19.08 34.90 -4.25
CA ASN A 552 -19.08 35.83 -3.12
C ASN A 552 -20.49 36.02 -2.54
N TYR A 553 -21.53 36.07 -3.38
CA TYR A 553 -22.92 36.10 -2.91
C TYR A 553 -23.29 34.82 -2.15
N ALA A 554 -22.87 33.65 -2.64
CA ALA A 554 -23.06 32.39 -1.93
C ALA A 554 -22.47 32.44 -0.52
N ILE A 555 -21.28 33.03 -0.34
CA ILE A 555 -20.66 33.18 0.98
C ILE A 555 -21.37 34.20 1.86
N ILE A 556 -21.77 35.36 1.31
CA ILE A 556 -22.52 36.39 2.03
C ILE A 556 -23.77 35.76 2.65
N TYR A 557 -24.47 34.92 1.89
CA TYR A 557 -25.68 34.19 2.31
C TYR A 557 -25.41 32.79 2.88
N LYS A 558 -24.16 32.50 3.28
CA LYS A 558 -23.76 31.32 4.06
C LYS A 558 -24.10 29.97 3.41
N ASP A 559 -23.92 29.85 2.10
CA ASP A 559 -24.00 28.55 1.43
C ASP A 559 -23.03 27.56 2.05
N THR A 560 -23.58 26.44 2.53
CA THR A 560 -22.81 25.43 3.27
C THR A 560 -21.82 24.72 2.36
N ALA A 561 -22.21 24.39 1.13
CA ALA A 561 -21.35 23.67 0.20
C ALA A 561 -20.11 24.48 -0.19
N THR A 562 -20.29 25.76 -0.56
CA THR A 562 -19.19 26.68 -0.90
C THR A 562 -18.28 26.91 0.30
N THR A 563 -18.85 27.11 1.50
CA THR A 563 -18.06 27.33 2.73
C THR A 563 -17.23 26.10 3.09
N GLN A 564 -17.81 24.90 2.99
CA GLN A 564 -17.10 23.64 3.22
C GLN A 564 -15.96 23.45 2.21
N LYS A 565 -16.20 23.71 0.91
CA LYS A 565 -15.16 23.64 -0.12
C LYS A 565 -13.97 24.54 0.22
N LEU A 566 -14.23 25.80 0.62
CA LEU A 566 -13.19 26.77 0.94
C LEU A 566 -12.40 26.48 2.21
N THR A 567 -12.99 25.77 3.16
CA THR A 567 -12.37 25.41 4.44
C THR A 567 -11.71 24.02 4.42
N ALA A 568 -11.88 23.24 3.35
CA ALA A 568 -11.36 21.88 3.23
C ALA A 568 -9.82 21.76 3.19
N HIS A 569 -9.08 22.86 3.05
CA HIS A 569 -7.62 22.86 2.88
C HIS A 569 -6.88 22.01 3.93
N LYS A 570 -7.15 22.23 5.22
CA LYS A 570 -6.50 21.47 6.31
C LYS A 570 -6.80 19.97 6.24
N LYS A 571 -8.03 19.61 5.86
CA LYS A 571 -8.44 18.22 5.73
C LYS A 571 -7.71 17.55 4.56
N ILE A 572 -7.67 18.20 3.39
CA ILE A 572 -6.96 17.70 2.20
C ILE A 572 -5.46 17.52 2.51
N GLU A 573 -4.84 18.46 3.22
CA GLU A 573 -3.43 18.34 3.59
C GLU A 573 -3.15 17.20 4.57
N ALA A 574 -4.01 17.02 5.58
CA ALA A 574 -3.90 15.91 6.52
C ALA A 574 -4.09 14.55 5.82
N ASP A 575 -5.09 14.45 4.94
CA ASP A 575 -5.36 13.24 4.16
C ASP A 575 -4.20 12.90 3.21
N LEU A 576 -3.63 13.91 2.54
CA LEU A 576 -2.44 13.74 1.69
C LEU A 576 -1.21 13.31 2.48
N ALA A 577 -0.94 13.93 3.64
CA ALA A 577 0.21 13.57 4.47
C ALA A 577 0.12 12.11 4.94
N ARG A 578 -1.07 11.70 5.37
CA ARG A 578 -1.36 10.31 5.77
C ARG A 578 -1.18 9.34 4.60
N ALA A 579 -1.76 9.64 3.44
CA ALA A 579 -1.66 8.76 2.26
C ALA A 579 -0.21 8.63 1.78
N LYS A 580 0.56 9.72 1.75
CA LYS A 580 1.99 9.70 1.38
C LYS A 580 2.84 8.90 2.35
N THR A 581 2.61 9.06 3.65
CA THR A 581 3.33 8.30 4.69
C THR A 581 3.08 6.81 4.54
N GLU A 582 1.83 6.42 4.29
CA GLU A 582 1.46 5.02 4.09
C GLU A 582 2.00 4.45 2.77
N TYR A 583 1.99 5.25 1.71
CA TYR A 583 2.63 4.89 0.45
C TYR A 583 4.12 4.62 0.64
N GLU A 584 4.83 5.53 1.31
CA GLU A 584 6.26 5.40 1.61
C GLU A 584 6.58 4.13 2.39
N ARG A 585 5.75 3.82 3.40
CA ARG A 585 5.88 2.60 4.19
C ARG A 585 5.75 1.34 3.32
N LEU A 586 4.81 1.30 2.39
CA LEU A 586 4.55 0.13 1.56
C LEU A 586 5.49 0.01 0.34
N ALA A 587 5.76 1.12 -0.34
CA ALA A 587 6.56 1.17 -1.54
C ALA A 587 8.08 1.20 -1.26
N GLY A 588 8.48 1.51 -0.02
CA GLY A 588 9.89 1.65 0.37
C GLY A 588 10.57 2.89 -0.22
N LYS A 589 9.79 3.83 -0.79
CA LYS A 589 10.29 5.06 -1.40
C LYS A 589 9.24 6.19 -1.36
N PRO A 590 9.67 7.46 -1.40
CA PRO A 590 8.79 8.61 -1.55
C PRO A 590 7.90 8.52 -2.78
N PHE A 591 6.70 9.11 -2.69
CA PHE A 591 5.87 9.33 -3.85
C PHE A 591 6.52 10.41 -4.75
N GLU A 592 7.04 9.98 -5.90
CA GLU A 592 7.53 10.90 -6.92
C GLU A 592 6.34 11.51 -7.65
N GLN A 593 6.21 12.83 -7.53
CA GLN A 593 5.22 13.56 -8.31
C GLN A 593 5.78 13.68 -9.74
N ASP A 594 5.23 12.91 -10.68
CA ASP A 594 5.52 13.11 -12.10
C ASP A 594 5.35 14.61 -12.41
N SER A 595 6.41 15.25 -12.91
CA SER A 595 6.53 16.68 -13.17
C SER A 595 5.58 17.21 -14.27
N HIS A 596 4.57 16.42 -14.64
CA HIS A 596 3.69 16.65 -15.79
C HIS A 596 2.21 16.85 -15.41
N LEU A 597 1.91 17.25 -14.16
CA LEU A 597 0.56 17.63 -13.71
C LEU A 597 0.40 19.13 -13.39
#